data_AF-W4VBG9-F1
#
_entry.id   AF-W4VBG9-F1
#
_cell.length_a   1.000
_cell.length_b   1.000
_cell.length_c   1.000
_cell.angle_alpha   90.00
_cell.angle_beta   90.00
_cell.angle_gamma   90.00
#
_symmetry.space_group_name_H-M   'P 1'
#
loop_
_entity.id
_entity.type
_entity.pdbx_description
1 polymer ?
#
loop_
_entity_poly.entity_id
_entity_poly.type
_entity_poly.pdbx_seq_one_letter_code
_entity_poly.pdbx_strand_id
1 'polypeptide(L)'
;MCAKLREDNTWITKDIIESYSKLHDLGFAHSIETWYNGSLVGGLYGVSLGKCFFGESMFSVMDNASKTALITLCQKLEEKEFLLIDCQVCSKHLESLGAVNIDRDLFLKYLEEGLAHETLRGNWKFFNETQKNDSKGW
;
A
#
# COMPACT_ATOMS: atom_id res chain seq x y z
N MET A 1 -0.37 -6.11 12.59
CA MET A 1 0.60 -7.16 12.25
C MET A 1 2.01 -6.61 12.03
N CYS A 2 2.18 -5.53 11.24
CA CYS A 2 3.50 -4.91 11.01
C CYS A 2 4.28 -4.59 12.29
N ALA A 3 3.62 -4.06 13.33
CA ALA A 3 4.24 -3.82 14.62
C ALA A 3 4.64 -5.12 15.34
N LYS A 4 3.72 -6.08 15.41
CA LYS A 4 3.88 -7.32 16.20
C LYS A 4 4.99 -8.24 15.70
N LEU A 5 5.21 -8.30 14.39
CA LEU A 5 6.16 -9.25 13.78
C LEU A 5 7.61 -8.72 13.74
N ARG A 6 7.84 -7.48 14.16
CA ARG A 6 9.18 -6.89 14.26
C ARG A 6 9.57 -6.89 15.73
N GLU A 7 10.37 -7.89 16.13
CA GLU A 7 10.83 -8.08 17.51
C GLU A 7 11.48 -6.80 18.06
N ASP A 8 10.93 -6.30 19.18
CA ASP A 8 11.36 -5.23 20.11
C ASP A 8 11.91 -3.88 19.60
N ASN A 9 12.05 -3.66 18.29
CA ASN A 9 12.61 -2.43 17.70
C ASN A 9 11.74 -1.83 16.58
N THR A 10 10.43 -2.01 16.68
CA THR A 10 9.51 -1.35 15.75
C THR A 10 9.29 0.11 16.13
N TRP A 11 9.35 1.01 15.15
CA TRP A 11 8.95 2.41 15.32
C TRP A 11 7.41 2.56 15.45
N ILE A 12 6.66 1.50 15.14
CA ILE A 12 5.19 1.47 15.19
C ILE A 12 4.73 1.28 16.64
N THR A 13 4.77 2.37 17.41
CA THR A 13 4.29 2.44 18.79
C THR A 13 2.76 2.44 18.88
N LYS A 14 2.20 2.40 20.09
CA LYS A 14 0.75 2.54 20.31
C LYS A 14 0.22 3.85 19.74
N ASP A 15 0.92 4.96 19.94
CA ASP A 15 0.52 6.28 19.45
C ASP A 15 0.48 6.33 17.91
N ILE A 16 1.42 5.65 17.25
CA ILE A 16 1.41 5.50 15.79
C ILE A 16 0.18 4.69 15.37
N ILE A 17 -0.10 3.55 16.01
CA ILE A 17 -1.27 2.72 15.69
C ILE A 17 -2.56 3.55 15.84
N GLU A 18 -2.72 4.29 16.93
CA GLU A 18 -3.88 5.14 17.15
C GLU A 18 -4.00 6.26 16.11
N SER A 19 -2.88 6.90 15.75
CA SER A 19 -2.87 7.97 14.76
C SER A 19 -3.26 7.47 13.37
N TYR A 20 -2.70 6.34 12.93
CA TYR A 20 -3.07 5.75 11.64
C TYR A 20 -4.48 5.15 11.65
N SER A 21 -4.96 4.66 12.79
CA SER A 21 -6.36 4.24 12.93
C SER A 21 -7.32 5.43 12.75
N LYS A 22 -7.00 6.58 13.35
CA LYS A 22 -7.77 7.83 13.12
C LYS A 22 -7.71 8.27 11.67
N LEU A 23 -6.54 8.19 11.02
CA LEU A 23 -6.41 8.48 9.58
C LEU A 23 -7.24 7.51 8.74
N HIS A 24 -7.34 6.25 9.14
CA HIS A 24 -8.18 5.26 8.48
C HIS A 24 -9.66 5.60 8.64
N ASP A 25 -10.10 5.96 9.84
CA ASP A 25 -11.49 6.39 10.11
C ASP A 25 -11.86 7.66 9.32
N LEU A 26 -10.89 8.58 9.17
CA LEU A 26 -11.02 9.75 8.32
C LEU A 26 -10.90 9.42 6.82
N GLY A 27 -10.63 8.17 6.46
CA GLY A 27 -10.56 7.68 5.09
C GLY A 27 -9.28 8.07 4.34
N PHE A 28 -8.20 8.45 5.02
CA PHE A 28 -6.90 8.77 4.40
C PHE A 28 -5.93 7.58 4.42
N ALA A 29 -5.99 6.75 5.45
CA ALA A 29 -5.13 5.57 5.56
C ALA A 29 -5.85 4.31 5.08
N HIS A 30 -5.13 3.46 4.35
CA HIS A 30 -5.67 2.27 3.71
C HIS A 30 -4.77 1.06 3.95
N SER A 31 -5.39 -0.10 4.17
CA SER A 31 -4.70 -1.39 4.24
C SER A 31 -5.08 -2.27 3.06
N ILE A 32 -4.10 -3.06 2.61
CA ILE A 32 -4.28 -4.09 1.59
C ILE A 32 -3.83 -5.40 2.23
N GLU A 33 -4.73 -6.39 2.20
CA GLU A 33 -4.63 -7.59 3.01
C GLU A 33 -4.60 -8.83 2.11
N THR A 34 -3.65 -9.73 2.38
CA THR A 34 -3.55 -11.03 1.72
C THR A 34 -4.06 -12.10 2.66
N TRP A 35 -5.09 -12.83 2.23
CA TRP A 35 -5.74 -13.88 3.02
C TRP A 35 -5.51 -15.25 2.38
N TYR A 36 -5.25 -16.27 3.20
CA TYR A 36 -5.13 -17.67 2.77
C TYR A 36 -5.85 -18.57 3.78
N ASN A 37 -6.79 -19.38 3.30
CA ASN A 37 -7.63 -20.26 4.13
C ASN A 37 -8.23 -19.57 5.37
N GLY A 38 -8.76 -18.35 5.19
CA GLY A 38 -9.36 -17.55 6.25
C GLY A 38 -8.37 -16.90 7.22
N SER A 39 -7.06 -17.06 7.01
CA SER A 39 -6.01 -16.44 7.82
C SER A 39 -5.36 -15.26 7.10
N LEU A 40 -5.13 -14.16 7.82
CA LEU A 40 -4.39 -13.01 7.33
C LEU A 40 -2.90 -13.36 7.26
N VAL A 41 -2.38 -13.55 6.04
CA VAL A 41 -1.01 -14.06 5.81
C VAL A 41 -0.02 -13.01 5.32
N GLY A 42 -0.49 -11.81 4.98
CA GLY A 42 0.35 -10.70 4.61
C GLY A 42 -0.46 -9.44 4.39
N GLY A 43 0.23 -8.34 4.14
CA GLY A 43 -0.42 -7.09 3.82
C GLY A 43 0.50 -5.90 4.00
N LEU A 44 -0.01 -4.74 3.63
CA LEU A 44 0.64 -3.46 3.78
C LEU A 44 -0.39 -2.39 4.15
N TYR A 45 0.09 -1.26 4.67
CA TYR A 45 -0.74 -0.09 4.86
C TYR A 45 0.00 1.17 4.43
N GLY A 46 -0.77 2.21 4.12
CA GLY A 46 -0.24 3.49 3.69
C GLY A 46 -1.30 4.58 3.69
N VAL A 47 -0.91 5.77 3.23
CA VAL A 47 -1.78 6.95 3.17
C VAL A 47 -1.96 7.38 1.72
N SER A 48 -3.19 7.74 1.36
CA SER A 48 -3.49 8.42 0.10
C SER A 48 -3.55 9.93 0.32
N LEU A 49 -2.81 10.67 -0.49
CA LEU A 49 -2.94 12.13 -0.62
C LEU A 49 -2.86 12.49 -2.10
N GLY A 50 -3.92 13.12 -2.62
CA GLY A 50 -4.10 13.34 -4.05
C GLY A 50 -3.97 12.03 -4.83
N LYS A 51 -3.11 12.03 -5.84
CA LYS A 51 -2.74 10.86 -6.65
C LYS A 51 -1.39 10.23 -6.24
N CYS A 52 -0.98 10.43 -4.99
CA CYS A 52 0.19 9.79 -4.39
C CYS A 52 -0.23 8.80 -3.30
N PHE A 53 0.45 7.66 -3.23
CA PHE A 53 0.31 6.71 -2.13
C PHE A 53 1.62 6.57 -1.36
N PHE A 54 1.59 6.75 -0.05
CA PHE A 54 2.75 6.66 0.83
C PHE A 54 2.69 5.34 1.58
N GLY A 55 3.49 4.36 1.15
CA GLY A 55 3.52 3.04 1.76
C GLY A 55 4.29 3.08 3.08
N GLU A 56 3.67 2.70 4.19
CA GLU A 56 4.28 2.88 5.52
C GLU A 56 5.00 1.63 6.01
N SER A 57 4.32 0.49 5.89
CA SER A 57 4.89 -0.79 6.28
C SER A 57 4.15 -1.95 5.67
N MET A 58 4.84 -3.08 5.60
CA MET A 58 4.28 -4.36 5.17
C MET A 58 4.75 -5.49 6.07
N PHE A 59 4.02 -6.60 6.02
CA PHE A 59 4.35 -7.84 6.69
C PHE A 59 3.99 -9.05 5.82
N SER A 60 4.67 -10.16 6.07
CA SER A 60 4.42 -11.45 5.44
C SER A 60 4.64 -12.55 6.48
N VAL A 61 3.71 -13.48 6.60
CA VAL A 61 3.86 -14.71 7.40
C VAL A 61 3.80 -15.97 6.53
N MET A 62 3.56 -15.79 5.23
CA MET A 62 3.64 -16.82 4.19
C MET A 62 4.45 -16.27 3.01
N ASP A 63 5.11 -17.14 2.25
CA ASP A 63 5.87 -16.74 1.09
C ASP A 63 5.01 -15.98 0.08
N ASN A 64 5.59 -14.91 -0.46
CA ASN A 64 4.98 -13.99 -1.43
C ASN A 64 3.71 -13.26 -0.98
N ALA A 65 3.21 -13.43 0.26
CA ALA A 65 1.96 -12.80 0.68
C ALA A 65 2.02 -11.26 0.68
N SER A 66 3.13 -10.65 1.12
CA SER A 66 3.31 -9.19 1.00
C SER A 66 3.48 -8.71 -0.44
N LYS A 67 4.09 -9.53 -1.31
CA LYS A 67 4.25 -9.22 -2.74
C LYS A 67 2.90 -9.22 -3.46
N THR A 68 2.03 -10.19 -3.15
CA THR A 68 0.67 -10.23 -3.66
C THR A 68 -0.08 -8.94 -3.30
N ALA A 69 -0.01 -8.51 -2.04
CA ALA A 69 -0.62 -7.24 -1.61
C ALA A 69 -0.07 -6.04 -2.40
N LEU A 70 1.25 -5.97 -2.60
CA LEU A 70 1.88 -4.87 -3.34
C LEU A 70 1.49 -4.86 -4.83
N ILE A 71 1.52 -6.02 -5.50
CA ILE A 71 1.15 -6.12 -6.92
C ILE A 71 -0.31 -5.70 -7.11
N THR A 72 -1.21 -6.19 -6.26
CA THR A 72 -2.63 -5.82 -6.30
C THR A 72 -2.82 -4.33 -6.03
N LEU A 73 -2.07 -3.75 -5.09
CA LEU A 73 -2.07 -2.30 -4.88
C LEU A 73 -1.64 -1.57 -6.16
N CYS A 74 -0.49 -1.91 -6.74
CA CYS A 74 0.02 -1.24 -7.94
C CYS A 74 -1.01 -1.24 -9.08
N GLN A 75 -1.62 -2.39 -9.37
CA GLN A 75 -2.64 -2.52 -10.41
C GLN A 75 -3.84 -1.61 -10.14
N LYS A 76 -4.34 -1.58 -8.90
CA LYS A 76 -5.48 -0.74 -8.54
C LYS A 76 -5.16 0.74 -8.53
N LEU A 77 -3.95 1.12 -8.13
CA LEU A 77 -3.50 2.51 -8.17
C LEU A 77 -3.31 2.99 -9.61
N GLU A 78 -2.81 2.14 -10.50
CA GLU A 78 -2.72 2.42 -11.94
C GLU A 78 -4.11 2.62 -12.57
N GLU A 79 -5.08 1.73 -12.28
CA GLU A 79 -6.49 1.90 -12.70
C GLU A 79 -7.12 3.21 -12.19
N LYS A 80 -6.61 3.73 -11.07
CA LYS A 80 -7.05 4.99 -10.45
C LYS A 80 -6.12 6.16 -10.79
N GLU A 81 -5.22 6.01 -11.76
CA GLU A 81 -4.36 7.08 -12.27
C GLU A 81 -3.48 7.71 -11.17
N PHE A 82 -3.03 6.92 -10.20
CA PHE A 82 -2.02 7.37 -9.24
C PHE A 82 -0.67 7.53 -9.95
N LEU A 83 0.08 8.55 -9.55
CA LEU A 83 1.35 8.91 -10.18
C LEU A 83 2.54 8.20 -9.53
N LEU A 84 2.48 7.95 -8.22
CA LEU A 84 3.59 7.34 -7.50
C LEU A 84 3.15 6.56 -6.25
N ILE A 85 3.93 5.53 -5.93
CA ILE A 85 3.99 4.90 -4.61
C ILE A 85 5.32 5.29 -3.98
N ASP A 86 5.29 6.08 -2.92
CA ASP A 86 6.46 6.41 -2.12
C ASP A 86 6.76 5.25 -1.17
N CYS A 87 7.97 4.71 -1.28
CA CYS A 87 8.47 3.63 -0.43
C CYS A 87 9.51 4.11 0.59
N GLN A 88 9.68 5.44 0.73
CA GLN A 88 10.65 6.16 1.55
C GLN A 88 12.09 5.65 1.41
N VAL A 89 12.47 4.65 2.21
CA VAL A 89 13.83 4.11 2.24
C VAL A 89 13.93 2.92 1.30
N CYS A 90 14.71 3.09 0.24
CA CYS A 90 14.99 2.00 -0.68
C CYS A 90 15.63 0.81 0.05
N SER A 91 15.18 -0.39 -0.29
CA SER A 91 15.76 -1.64 0.20
C SER A 91 15.88 -2.62 -0.96
N LYS A 92 16.85 -3.55 -0.88
CA LYS A 92 17.00 -4.62 -1.89
C LYS A 92 15.70 -5.40 -2.12
N HIS A 93 14.87 -5.53 -1.08
CA HIS A 93 13.56 -6.17 -1.21
C HIS A 93 12.65 -5.37 -2.15
N LEU A 94 12.51 -4.06 -1.93
CA LEU A 94 11.70 -3.19 -2.78
C LEU A 94 12.24 -3.08 -4.21
N GLU A 95 13.56 -3.00 -4.38
CA GLU A 95 14.20 -3.03 -5.71
C GLU A 95 13.85 -4.30 -6.48
N SER A 96 13.86 -5.46 -5.80
CA SER A 96 13.45 -6.74 -6.41
C SER A 96 11.97 -6.78 -6.82
N LEU A 97 11.16 -5.85 -6.30
CA LEU A 97 9.74 -5.68 -6.65
C LEU A 97 9.52 -4.58 -7.70
N GLY A 98 10.59 -3.99 -8.23
CA GLY A 98 10.53 -2.96 -9.26
C GLY A 98 10.59 -1.52 -8.73
N ALA A 99 10.82 -1.31 -7.43
CA ALA A 99 11.09 0.03 -6.92
C ALA A 99 12.40 0.56 -7.52
N VAL A 100 12.40 1.84 -7.90
CA VAL A 100 13.56 2.53 -8.45
C VAL A 100 13.85 3.77 -7.62
N ASN A 101 15.12 4.09 -7.46
CA ASN A 101 15.52 5.40 -6.94
C ASN A 101 15.37 6.43 -8.04
N ILE A 102 14.72 7.55 -7.72
CA ILE A 102 14.62 8.71 -8.59
C ILE A 102 15.28 9.92 -7.93
N ASP A 103 15.71 10.87 -8.74
CA ASP A 103 16.24 12.13 -8.23
C ASP A 103 15.18 12.86 -7.42
N ARG A 104 15.62 13.55 -6.37
CA ARG A 104 14.72 14.32 -5.49
C ARG A 104 13.86 15.33 -6.27
N ASP A 105 14.44 15.99 -7.26
CA ASP A 105 13.71 16.98 -8.07
C ASP A 105 12.62 16.33 -8.91
N LEU A 106 12.83 15.09 -9.38
CA LEU A 106 11.81 14.33 -10.09
C LEU A 106 10.71 13.86 -9.14
N PHE A 107 11.08 13.38 -7.95
CA PHE A 107 10.12 13.04 -6.90
C PHE A 107 9.23 14.23 -6.53
N LEU A 108 9.83 15.41 -6.29
CA LEU A 108 9.09 16.61 -5.93
C LEU A 108 8.13 17.07 -7.02
N LYS A 109 8.47 16.89 -8.30
CA LYS A 109 7.56 17.17 -9.42
C LYS A 109 6.34 16.26 -9.39
N TYR A 110 6.54 14.94 -9.26
CA TYR A 110 5.42 13.99 -9.16
C TYR A 110 4.57 14.23 -7.91
N LEU A 111 5.20 14.61 -6.80
CA LEU A 111 4.52 14.95 -5.56
C LEU A 111 3.64 16.20 -5.72
N GLU A 112 4.19 17.27 -6.29
CA GLU A 112 3.45 18.51 -6.54
C GLU A 112 2.25 18.26 -7.48
N GLU A 113 2.50 17.55 -8.59
CA GLU A 113 1.45 17.17 -9.54
C GLU A 113 0.37 16.32 -8.86
N GLY A 114 0.78 15.26 -8.14
CA GLY A 114 -0.13 14.34 -7.50
C GLY A 114 -1.00 14.99 -6.42
N LEU A 115 -0.41 15.90 -5.61
CA LEU A 115 -1.13 16.61 -4.56
C LEU A 115 -2.11 17.68 -5.08
N ALA A 116 -1.98 18.10 -6.34
CA ALA A 116 -2.95 19.01 -6.96
C ALA A 116 -4.30 18.34 -7.26
N HIS A 117 -4.37 17.01 -7.23
CA HIS A 117 -5.60 16.25 -7.43
C HIS A 117 -6.37 16.00 -6.13
N GLU A 118 -7.67 15.71 -6.26
CA GLU A 118 -8.49 15.30 -5.12
C GLU A 118 -7.97 13.98 -4.51
N THR A 119 -7.93 13.92 -3.18
CA THR A 119 -7.51 12.73 -2.46
C THR A 119 -8.60 11.67 -2.52
N LEU A 120 -8.24 10.44 -2.92
CA LEU A 120 -9.17 9.31 -2.94
C LEU A 120 -9.43 8.79 -1.53
N ARG A 121 -10.43 9.36 -0.85
CA ARG A 121 -10.77 9.01 0.53
C ARG A 121 -11.77 7.88 0.67
N GLY A 122 -11.87 7.36 1.89
CA GLY A 122 -12.92 6.44 2.34
C GLY A 122 -12.46 4.98 2.34
N ASN A 123 -13.43 4.07 2.39
CA ASN A 123 -13.13 2.64 2.37
C ASN A 123 -12.93 2.17 0.92
N TRP A 124 -11.70 1.77 0.58
CA TRP A 124 -11.33 1.26 -0.74
C TRP A 124 -11.92 -0.13 -0.98
N LYS A 125 -13.21 -0.19 -1.28
CA LYS A 125 -13.92 -1.45 -1.55
C LYS A 125 -13.65 -2.03 -2.94
N PHE A 126 -12.99 -1.29 -3.82
CA PHE A 126 -12.67 -1.73 -5.18
C PHE A 126 -11.62 -2.86 -5.25
N PHE A 127 -11.02 -3.25 -4.12
CA PHE A 127 -10.25 -4.50 -4.00
C PHE A 127 -11.13 -5.75 -3.89
N ASN A 128 -12.40 -5.60 -3.50
CA ASN A 128 -13.35 -6.70 -3.35
C ASN A 128 -14.13 -6.99 -4.64
N GLU A 129 -13.99 -6.14 -5.66
CA GLU A 129 -14.49 -6.39 -7.00
C GLU A 129 -13.54 -7.37 -7.68
N THR A 130 -13.65 -8.65 -7.32
CA THR A 130 -13.13 -9.71 -8.17
C THR A 130 -13.76 -9.51 -9.53
N GLN A 131 -12.95 -9.37 -10.57
CA GLN A 131 -13.45 -9.46 -11.94
C GLN A 131 -14.24 -10.76 -12.05
N LYS A 132 -15.57 -10.66 -12.10
CA LYS A 132 -16.39 -11.68 -12.75
C LYS A 132 -16.10 -11.55 -14.25
N ASN A 133 -14.97 -12.06 -14.69
CA ASN A 133 -14.70 -12.29 -16.11
C ASN A 133 -14.45 -13.77 -16.33
N ASP A 134 -15.54 -14.40 -16.79
CA ASP A 134 -15.60 -15.41 -17.83
C ASP A 134 -14.69 -16.64 -17.70
N SER A 135 -15.28 -17.67 -17.09
CA SER A 135 -15.21 -19.01 -17.64
C SER A 135 -15.67 -19.02 -19.11
N LYS A 136 -14.77 -18.70 -20.04
CA LYS A 136 -14.82 -19.18 -21.42
C LYS A 136 -13.52 -19.91 -21.67
N GLY A 137 -13.68 -21.22 -21.80
CA GLY A 137 -12.59 -22.17 -21.71
C GLY A 137 -11.63 -22.12 -22.88
N TRP A 138 -10.53 -22.83 -22.66
CA TRP A 138 -9.90 -23.78 -23.57
C TRP A 138 -9.60 -25.04 -22.75
#